data_AF-A0A5D2LI15-F1
#
_entry.id   AF-A0A5D2LI15-F1
#
_cell.length_a   1.000
_cell.length_b   1.000
_cell.length_c   1.000
_cell.angle_alpha   90.00
_cell.angle_beta   90.00
_cell.angle_gamma   90.00
#
_symmetry.space_group_name_H-M   'P 1'
#
loop_
_entity.id
_entity.type
_entity.pdbx_description
1 polymer ?
#
loop_
_entity_poly.entity_id
_entity_poly.type
_entity_poly.pdbx_seq_one_letter_code
_entity_poly.pdbx_strand_id
1 'polypeptide(L)'
;MEPSTNIERISSSEPEEPEENITYMDALLYKAAAEGRIEEFNSHPKLQLESLKTPNHDNVLHVNLATPEYYAKFYVGILSSRYLPLFYLFFRSFLWISIYKRNSKKRSNFIEQILVKCPSLLLQKNAKGQTPLHVAARNGHSAIVKLLIRSCAKARDGI
;
A
#
# COMPACT_ATOMS: atom_id res chain seq x y z
N MET A 1 18.07 -11.48 -64.47
CA MET A 1 18.02 -12.47 -63.39
C MET A 1 18.60 -11.81 -62.17
N GLU A 2 17.76 -11.63 -61.15
CA GLU A 2 18.04 -10.80 -59.96
C GLU A 2 19.19 -11.36 -59.10
N PRO A 3 19.96 -10.49 -58.41
CA PRO A 3 20.86 -10.93 -57.35
C PRO A 3 20.09 -11.02 -56.03
N SER A 4 20.10 -12.20 -55.43
CA SER A 4 19.49 -12.50 -54.14
C SER A 4 20.15 -11.67 -53.02
N THR A 5 19.40 -10.75 -52.43
CA THR A 5 19.79 -9.98 -51.25
C THR A 5 19.85 -10.87 -50.02
N ASN A 6 21.05 -11.11 -49.51
CA ASN A 6 21.29 -11.76 -48.22
C ASN A 6 21.03 -10.73 -47.11
N ILE A 7 19.85 -10.77 -46.48
CA ILE A 7 19.54 -9.92 -45.34
C ILE A 7 20.13 -10.56 -44.09
N GLU A 8 21.20 -9.95 -43.57
CA GLU A 8 21.73 -10.20 -42.24
C GLU A 8 20.62 -10.03 -41.20
N ARG A 9 20.32 -11.09 -40.45
CA ARG A 9 19.51 -10.98 -39.24
C ARG A 9 20.34 -10.25 -38.19
N ILE A 10 20.11 -8.95 -38.08
CA ILE A 10 20.51 -8.18 -36.90
C ILE A 10 19.66 -8.72 -35.75
N SER A 11 20.28 -9.62 -34.97
CA SER A 11 19.79 -10.07 -33.68
C SER A 11 19.69 -8.84 -32.78
N SER A 12 18.48 -8.31 -32.64
CA SER A 12 18.16 -7.24 -31.69
C SER A 12 18.49 -7.74 -30.29
N SER A 13 19.64 -7.32 -29.76
CA SER A 13 19.94 -7.42 -28.34
C SER A 13 18.87 -6.66 -27.57
N GLU A 14 17.96 -7.41 -26.96
CA GLU A 14 17.01 -6.94 -25.98
C GLU A 14 17.81 -6.28 -24.84
N PRO A 15 17.50 -5.04 -24.42
CA PRO A 15 18.21 -4.42 -23.32
C PRO A 15 17.91 -5.21 -22.04
N GLU A 16 18.92 -5.89 -21.51
CA GLU A 16 18.87 -6.51 -20.17
C GLU A 16 18.48 -5.42 -19.17
N GLU A 17 17.24 -5.48 -18.67
CA GLU A 17 16.81 -4.65 -17.55
C GLU A 17 17.72 -4.97 -16.34
N PRO A 18 18.16 -3.96 -15.59
CA PRO A 18 19.03 -4.19 -14.45
C PRO A 18 18.30 -5.10 -13.46
N GLU A 19 18.91 -6.25 -13.13
CA GLU A 19 18.41 -7.17 -12.11
C GLU A 19 18.32 -6.43 -10.77
N GLU A 20 17.18 -5.78 -10.51
CA GLU A 20 16.86 -5.25 -9.20
C GLU A 20 16.86 -6.44 -8.24
N ASN A 21 17.77 -6.44 -7.26
CA ASN A 21 17.80 -7.42 -6.18
C ASN A 21 16.55 -7.24 -5.30
N ILE A 22 15.41 -7.72 -5.80
CA ILE A 22 14.10 -7.58 -5.18
C ILE A 22 14.10 -8.44 -3.93
N THR A 23 14.06 -7.77 -2.77
CA THR A 23 13.90 -8.46 -1.49
C THR A 23 12.41 -8.63 -1.22
N TYR A 24 11.94 -9.88 -1.18
CA TYR A 24 10.55 -10.16 -0.88
C TYR A 24 10.22 -9.92 0.61
N MET A 25 9.04 -9.35 0.88
CA MET A 25 8.50 -9.26 2.23
C MET A 25 8.27 -10.65 2.81
N ASP A 26 8.89 -10.91 3.96
CA ASP A 26 8.55 -12.08 4.75
C ASP A 26 7.11 -11.96 5.32
N ALA A 27 6.60 -13.07 5.86
CA ALA A 27 5.24 -13.10 6.40
C ALA A 27 5.03 -12.14 7.58
N LEU A 28 6.08 -11.86 8.36
CA LEU A 28 6.02 -11.01 9.55
C LEU A 28 5.91 -9.53 9.17
N LEU A 29 6.76 -9.08 8.26
CA LEU A 29 6.77 -7.75 7.67
C LEU A 29 5.50 -7.50 6.87
N TYR A 30 5.04 -8.49 6.10
CA TYR A 30 3.76 -8.38 5.40
C TYR A 30 2.60 -8.14 6.39
N LYS A 31 2.52 -8.95 7.46
CA LYS A 31 1.50 -8.78 8.51
C LYS A 31 1.65 -7.45 9.24
N ALA A 32 2.88 -7.01 9.52
CA ALA A 32 3.16 -5.73 10.14
C ALA A 32 2.72 -4.55 9.26
N ALA A 33 3.01 -4.60 7.95
CA ALA A 33 2.57 -3.63 6.97
C ALA A 33 1.04 -3.58 6.88
N ALA A 34 0.41 -4.75 6.75
CA ALA A 34 -1.03 -4.93 6.67
C ALA A 34 -1.78 -4.30 7.87
N GLU A 35 -1.23 -4.45 9.07
CA GLU A 35 -1.81 -3.94 10.31
C GLU A 35 -1.33 -2.53 10.72
N GLY A 36 -0.37 -1.96 10.00
CA GLY A 36 0.27 -0.69 10.34
C GLY A 36 1.06 -0.74 11.65
N ARG A 37 1.76 -1.84 11.94
CA ARG A 37 2.69 -1.95 13.08
C ARG A 37 4.04 -1.35 12.69
N ILE A 38 4.24 -0.07 12.99
CA ILE A 38 5.45 0.66 12.59
C ILE A 38 6.71 0.19 13.33
N GLU A 39 6.57 -0.33 14.55
CA GLU A 39 7.69 -0.72 15.39
C GLU A 39 8.60 -1.76 14.72
N GLU A 40 8.03 -2.72 14.01
CA GLU A 40 8.80 -3.75 13.28
C GLU A 40 9.73 -3.15 12.22
N PHE A 41 9.29 -2.07 11.56
CA PHE A 41 10.06 -1.33 10.56
C PHE A 41 11.05 -0.34 11.20
N ASN A 42 10.82 0.06 12.45
CA ASN A 42 11.75 0.88 13.22
C ASN A 42 12.88 0.05 13.84
N SER A 43 12.60 -1.20 14.25
CA SER A 43 13.58 -2.11 14.83
C SER A 43 14.69 -2.53 13.85
N HIS A 44 14.48 -2.37 12.55
CA HIS A 44 15.42 -2.77 11.50
C HIS A 44 15.88 -1.56 10.67
N PRO A 45 16.80 -0.71 11.18
CA PRO A 45 17.24 0.50 10.47
C PRO A 45 18.00 0.22 9.16
N LYS A 46 18.52 -1.00 8.98
CA LYS A 46 19.17 -1.44 7.73
C LYS A 46 18.18 -1.90 6.65
N LEU A 47 16.89 -1.96 6.95
CA LEU A 47 15.88 -2.43 6.01
C LEU A 47 15.70 -1.40 4.88
N GLN A 48 16.08 -1.79 3.66
CA GLN A 48 15.86 -0.98 2.47
C GLN A 48 14.39 -1.06 2.05
N LEU A 49 13.59 -0.11 2.54
CA LEU A 49 12.15 -0.06 2.27
C LEU A 49 11.83 0.05 0.77
N GLU A 50 12.71 0.65 -0.04
CA GLU A 50 12.54 0.82 -1.49
C GLU A 50 12.54 -0.50 -2.25
N SER A 51 13.44 -1.41 -1.84
CA SER A 51 13.65 -2.73 -2.45
C SER A 51 12.70 -3.80 -1.91
N LEU A 52 12.01 -3.49 -0.80
CA LEU A 52 11.11 -4.41 -0.12
C LEU A 52 9.75 -4.48 -0.84
N LYS A 53 9.48 -5.62 -1.49
CA LYS A 53 8.29 -5.81 -2.35
C LYS A 53 7.55 -7.10 -2.00
N THR A 54 6.27 -7.18 -2.38
CA THR A 54 5.56 -8.47 -2.46
C THR A 54 5.77 -9.12 -3.83
N PRO A 55 5.34 -10.39 -4.04
CA PRO A 55 5.31 -11.00 -5.37
C PRO A 55 4.51 -10.21 -6.41
N ASN A 56 3.56 -9.37 -5.99
CA ASN A 56 2.79 -8.50 -6.88
C ASN A 56 3.45 -7.11 -7.07
N HIS A 57 4.72 -6.97 -6.70
CA HIS A 57 5.46 -5.70 -6.64
C HIS A 57 4.80 -4.64 -5.76
N ASP A 58 3.93 -5.05 -4.82
CA ASP A 58 3.36 -4.12 -3.85
C ASP A 58 4.44 -3.71 -2.85
N ASN A 59 4.59 -2.41 -2.65
CA ASN A 59 5.40 -1.90 -1.54
C ASN A 59 4.61 -1.90 -0.23
N VAL A 60 5.26 -1.50 0.87
CA VAL A 60 4.67 -1.48 2.22
C VAL A 60 3.36 -0.67 2.28
N LEU A 61 3.27 0.42 1.51
CA LEU A 61 2.09 1.29 1.48
C LEU A 61 0.95 0.62 0.72
N HIS A 62 1.22 -0.03 -0.42
CA HIS A 62 0.22 -0.79 -1.15
C HIS A 62 -0.42 -1.86 -0.25
N VAL A 63 0.40 -2.63 0.48
CA VAL A 63 -0.08 -3.67 1.41
C VAL A 63 -0.97 -3.05 2.49
N ASN A 64 -0.52 -1.96 3.13
CA ASN A 64 -1.29 -1.29 4.18
C ASN A 64 -2.62 -0.70 3.69
N LEU A 65 -2.67 -0.23 2.44
CA LEU A 65 -3.85 0.39 1.85
C LEU A 65 -4.83 -0.62 1.26
N ALA A 66 -4.34 -1.79 0.86
CA ALA A 66 -5.14 -2.88 0.32
C ALA A 66 -5.94 -3.63 1.42
N THR A 67 -5.55 -3.52 2.69
CA THR A 67 -6.25 -4.23 3.76
C THR A 67 -7.61 -3.59 4.07
N PRO A 68 -8.72 -4.35 3.93
CA PRO A 68 -10.03 -3.86 4.31
C PRO A 68 -10.09 -3.66 5.82
N GLU A 69 -10.71 -2.57 6.25
CA GLU A 69 -10.98 -2.36 7.66
C GLU A 69 -11.91 -3.47 8.16
N TYR A 70 -11.44 -4.18 9.19
CA TYR A 70 -12.04 -5.38 9.80
C TYR A 70 -13.55 -5.25 10.11
N TYR A 71 -14.00 -4.02 10.27
CA TYR A 71 -15.37 -3.58 10.53
C TYR A 71 -16.41 -3.96 9.48
N ALA A 72 -16.04 -4.01 8.20
CA ALA A 72 -17.00 -4.37 7.15
C ALA A 72 -17.54 -5.80 7.32
N LYS A 73 -16.72 -6.74 7.80
CA LYS A 73 -17.13 -8.15 7.98
C LYS A 73 -18.12 -8.35 9.13
N PHE A 74 -17.97 -7.59 10.20
CA PHE A 74 -18.85 -7.69 11.38
C PHE A 74 -20.26 -7.16 11.08
N TYR A 75 -20.37 -6.14 10.21
CA TYR A 75 -21.65 -5.51 9.88
C TYR A 75 -22.49 -6.38 8.95
N VAL A 76 -21.87 -7.00 7.94
CA VAL A 76 -22.55 -7.90 6.99
C VAL A 76 -23.15 -9.14 7.69
N GLY A 77 -22.49 -9.65 8.74
CA GLY A 77 -23.01 -10.77 9.53
C GLY A 77 -24.25 -10.41 10.37
N ILE A 78 -24.30 -9.18 10.91
CA ILE A 78 -25.42 -8.71 11.75
C ILE A 78 -26.65 -8.32 10.91
N LEU A 79 -26.44 -7.76 9.71
CA LEU A 79 -27.52 -7.39 8.76
C LEU A 79 -28.38 -8.57 8.29
N SER A 80 -27.87 -9.81 8.42
CA SER A 80 -28.59 -11.05 8.10
C SER A 80 -29.52 -11.55 9.23
N SER A 81 -29.47 -10.94 10.42
CA SER A 81 -30.24 -11.39 11.60
C SER A 81 -31.43 -10.46 11.90
N ARG A 82 -32.63 -11.04 12.03
CA ARG A 82 -33.91 -10.31 12.26
C ARG A 82 -34.11 -9.75 13.69
N TYR A 83 -33.08 -9.72 14.52
CA TYR A 83 -33.07 -9.15 15.88
C TYR A 83 -31.71 -8.44 16.05
N LEU A 84 -31.51 -7.16 16.42
CA LEU A 84 -32.23 -6.19 17.24
C LEU A 84 -31.79 -4.74 16.88
N PRO A 85 -32.70 -3.78 16.61
CA PRO A 85 -32.35 -2.38 16.32
C PRO A 85 -31.74 -1.59 17.51
N LEU A 86 -31.89 -2.08 18.75
CA LEU A 86 -31.36 -1.42 19.95
C LEU A 86 -29.87 -1.70 20.22
N PHE A 87 -29.35 -2.86 19.79
CA PHE A 87 -27.92 -3.20 19.92
C PHE A 87 -27.07 -2.38 18.94
N TYR A 88 -27.59 -2.12 17.74
CA TYR A 88 -26.96 -1.28 16.72
C TYR A 88 -26.74 0.17 17.20
N LEU A 89 -27.73 0.79 17.85
CA LEU A 89 -27.60 2.15 18.41
C LEU A 89 -26.58 2.21 19.55
N PHE A 90 -26.49 1.16 20.36
CA PHE A 90 -25.53 1.06 21.47
C PHE A 90 -24.08 0.90 20.97
N PHE A 91 -23.84 0.06 19.96
CA PHE A 91 -22.53 -0.04 19.30
C PHE A 91 -22.15 1.24 18.56
N ARG A 92 -23.13 1.96 17.99
CA ARG A 92 -22.92 3.23 17.30
C ARG A 92 -22.42 4.35 18.21
N SER A 93 -22.68 4.32 19.52
CA SER A 93 -22.68 5.54 20.34
C SER A 93 -21.37 5.94 21.03
N PHE A 94 -20.30 5.16 21.07
CA PHE A 94 -18.99 5.70 21.51
C PHE A 94 -17.81 4.78 21.17
N LEU A 95 -18.02 3.47 21.35
CA LEU A 95 -16.98 2.48 21.15
C LEU A 95 -16.65 2.30 19.67
N TRP A 96 -17.64 2.19 18.77
CA TRP A 96 -17.39 2.14 17.32
C TRP A 96 -16.59 3.34 16.83
N ILE A 97 -17.02 4.55 17.19
CA ILE A 97 -16.33 5.79 16.83
C ILE A 97 -14.91 5.79 17.39
N SER A 98 -14.72 5.33 18.63
CA SER A 98 -13.41 5.29 19.28
C SER A 98 -12.46 4.28 18.65
N ILE A 99 -12.92 3.07 18.32
CA ILE A 99 -12.06 2.06 17.71
C ILE A 99 -11.82 2.37 16.22
N TYR A 100 -12.83 2.86 15.48
CA TYR A 100 -12.66 3.37 14.12
C TYR A 100 -11.63 4.51 14.07
N LYS A 101 -11.77 5.51 14.95
CA LYS A 101 -10.84 6.64 15.05
C LYS A 101 -9.43 6.20 15.45
N ARG A 102 -9.29 5.27 16.39
CA ARG A 102 -8.00 4.72 16.81
C ARG A 102 -7.28 4.01 15.65
N ASN A 103 -7.99 3.17 14.89
CA ASN A 103 -7.41 2.46 13.74
C ASN A 103 -7.02 3.39 12.59
N SER A 104 -7.86 4.37 12.28
CA SER A 104 -7.53 5.41 11.30
C SER A 104 -6.26 6.16 11.71
N LYS A 105 -6.13 6.56 12.97
CA LYS A 105 -4.94 7.24 13.47
C LYS A 105 -3.69 6.36 13.42
N LYS A 106 -3.82 5.07 13.76
CA LYS A 106 -2.72 4.10 13.64
C LYS A 106 -2.22 4.01 12.19
N ARG A 107 -3.13 3.90 11.22
CA ARG A 107 -2.79 3.83 9.79
C ARG A 107 -2.11 5.12 9.30
N SER A 108 -2.64 6.28 9.66
CA SER A 108 -2.02 7.56 9.30
C SER A 108 -0.62 7.71 9.89
N ASN A 109 -0.41 7.35 11.16
CA ASN A 109 0.90 7.39 11.81
C ASN A 109 1.91 6.45 11.11
N PHE A 110 1.48 5.23 10.77
CA PHE A 110 2.30 4.29 10.02
C PHE A 110 2.76 4.89 8.67
N ILE A 111 1.82 5.44 7.89
CA ILE A 111 2.12 6.04 6.59
C ILE A 111 3.07 7.24 6.75
N GLU A 112 2.80 8.15 7.69
CA GLU A 112 3.65 9.32 7.93
C GLU A 112 5.09 8.91 8.26
N GLN A 113 5.29 7.94 9.17
CA GLN A 113 6.62 7.49 9.54
C GLN A 113 7.37 6.78 8.41
N ILE A 114 6.67 5.94 7.62
CA ILE A 114 7.27 5.31 6.45
C ILE A 114 7.69 6.36 5.41
N LEU A 115 6.87 7.39 5.20
CA LEU A 115 7.17 8.45 4.24
C LEU A 115 8.31 9.38 4.70
N VAL A 116 8.48 9.57 6.01
CA VAL A 116 9.65 10.26 6.56
C VAL A 116 10.93 9.48 6.28
N LYS A 117 10.89 8.15 6.38
CA LYS A 117 12.04 7.29 6.08
C LYS A 117 12.31 7.20 4.58
N CYS A 118 11.25 7.12 3.78
CA CYS A 118 11.33 6.70 2.38
C CYS A 118 10.21 7.35 1.53
N PRO A 119 10.37 8.61 1.10
CA PRO A 119 9.33 9.32 0.34
C PRO A 119 9.14 8.78 -1.08
N SER A 120 10.17 8.16 -1.66
CA SER A 120 10.17 7.54 -3.00
C SER A 120 9.09 6.47 -3.18
N LEU A 121 8.65 5.81 -2.09
CA LEU A 121 7.58 4.80 -2.10
C LEU A 121 6.24 5.33 -2.63
N LEU A 122 6.00 6.64 -2.59
CA LEU A 122 4.78 7.26 -3.13
C LEU A 122 4.67 7.13 -4.64
N LEU A 123 5.80 7.08 -5.33
CA LEU A 123 5.87 7.09 -6.79
C LEU A 123 6.04 5.68 -7.36
N GLN A 124 6.48 4.73 -6.54
CA GLN A 124 6.61 3.34 -6.95
C GLN A 124 5.26 2.76 -7.36
N LYS A 125 5.26 2.06 -8.49
CA LYS A 125 4.10 1.33 -8.99
C LYS A 125 4.20 -0.14 -8.64
N ASN A 126 3.06 -0.78 -8.41
CA ASN A 126 2.97 -2.24 -8.32
C ASN A 126 2.83 -2.89 -9.70
N ALA A 127 2.67 -4.21 -9.76
CA ALA A 127 2.54 -4.97 -11.01
C ALA A 127 1.31 -4.58 -11.85
N LYS A 128 0.33 -3.88 -11.26
CA LYS A 128 -0.84 -3.33 -11.95
C LYS A 128 -0.64 -1.88 -12.43
N GLY A 129 0.58 -1.36 -12.32
CA GLY A 129 0.90 0.03 -12.61
C GLY A 129 0.30 1.03 -11.61
N GLN A 130 -0.24 0.56 -10.48
CA GLN A 130 -0.90 1.40 -9.48
C GLN A 130 0.13 1.93 -8.50
N THR A 131 0.03 3.21 -8.15
CA THR A 131 0.77 3.79 -7.01
C THR A 131 -0.05 3.65 -5.72
N PRO A 132 0.54 3.88 -4.52
CA PRO A 132 -0.22 3.83 -3.27
C PRO A 132 -1.45 4.76 -3.29
N LEU A 133 -1.34 5.92 -3.94
CA LEU A 133 -2.46 6.85 -4.09
C LEU A 133 -3.63 6.24 -4.89
N HIS A 134 -3.35 5.47 -5.95
CA HIS A 134 -4.38 4.79 -6.73
C HIS A 134 -5.14 3.76 -5.88
N VAL A 135 -4.42 2.98 -5.07
CA VAL A 135 -5.02 1.98 -4.18
C VAL A 135 -5.87 2.66 -3.09
N ALA A 136 -5.36 3.74 -2.48
CA ALA A 136 -6.11 4.50 -1.48
C ALA A 136 -7.41 5.09 -2.04
N ALA A 137 -7.36 5.65 -3.25
CA ALA A 137 -8.53 6.21 -3.92
C ALA A 137 -9.55 5.12 -4.29
N ARG A 138 -9.08 4.00 -4.85
CA ARG A 138 -9.93 2.85 -5.21
C ARG A 138 -10.68 2.28 -4.01
N ASN A 139 -10.02 2.24 -2.84
CA ASN A 139 -10.61 1.71 -1.62
C ASN A 139 -11.44 2.74 -0.83
N GLY A 140 -11.60 3.97 -1.34
CA GLY A 140 -12.40 5.01 -0.69
C GLY A 140 -11.79 5.58 0.59
N HIS A 141 -10.47 5.43 0.80
CA HIS A 141 -9.78 5.92 2.00
C HIS A 141 -9.52 7.44 1.93
N SER A 142 -10.56 8.26 1.87
CA SER A 142 -10.50 9.71 1.61
C SER A 142 -9.57 10.48 2.57
N ALA A 143 -9.52 10.12 3.85
CA ALA A 143 -8.62 10.75 4.82
C ALA A 143 -7.14 10.46 4.50
N ILE A 144 -6.84 9.23 4.06
CA ILE A 144 -5.50 8.81 3.68
C ILE A 144 -5.09 9.42 2.33
N VAL A 145 -6.01 9.52 1.37
CA VAL A 145 -5.76 10.22 0.10
C VAL A 145 -5.32 11.67 0.36
N LYS A 146 -6.02 12.40 1.24
CA LYS A 146 -5.62 13.76 1.64
C LYS A 146 -4.24 13.82 2.28
N LEU A 147 -3.89 12.82 3.10
CA LEU A 147 -2.56 12.71 3.72
C LEU A 147 -1.48 12.49 2.65
N LEU A 148 -1.67 11.51 1.75
CA LEU A 148 -0.72 11.21 0.68
C LEU A 148 -0.50 12.41 -0.25
N ILE A 149 -1.56 13.14 -0.62
CA ILE A 149 -1.44 14.36 -1.45
C ILE A 149 -0.60 15.43 -0.75
N ARG A 150 -0.83 15.66 0.55
CA ARG A 150 -0.03 16.62 1.34
C ARG A 150 1.43 16.20 1.43
N SER A 151 1.69 14.91 1.62
CA SER A 151 3.06 14.38 1.63
C SER A 151 3.74 14.54 0.28
N CYS A 152 3.03 14.30 -0.83
CA CYS A 152 3.54 14.55 -2.18
C CYS A 152 3.85 16.03 -2.42
N ALA A 153 2.99 16.96 -2.00
CA ALA A 153 3.23 18.40 -2.14
C ALA A 153 4.48 18.82 -1.36
N LYS A 154 4.60 18.39 -0.10
CA LYS A 154 5.78 18.66 0.74
C LYS A 154 7.08 18.15 0.13
N ALA A 155 7.05 17.00 -0.55
CA ALA A 155 8.23 16.46 -1.21
C ALA A 155 8.66 17.27 -2.45
N ARG A 156 7.75 18.07 -3.04
CA ARG A 156 8.04 18.92 -4.21
C ARG A 156 8.48 20.33 -3.82
N ASP A 157 7.98 20.85 -2.70
CA ASP A 157 8.29 22.21 -2.22
C ASP A 157 9.63 22.32 -1.48
N GLY A 158 10.33 21.19 -1.26
CA GLY A 158 11.65 21.12 -0.62
C GLY A 158 12.82 20.98 -1.59
N ILE A 159 12.65 21.33 -2.86
CA ILE A 159 13.67 21.36 -3.92
C ILE A 159 14.05 22.80 -4.22
#